data_AF-A0A074YUG3-F1
#
_entry.id   AF-A0A074YUG3-F1
#
_cell.length_a   1.000
_cell.length_b   1.000
_cell.length_c   1.000
_cell.angle_alpha   90.00
_cell.angle_beta   90.00
_cell.angle_gamma   90.00
#
_symmetry.space_group_name_H-M   'P 1'
#
loop_
_entity.id
_entity.type
_entity.pdbx_description
1 polymer ?
#
loop_
_entity_poly.entity_id
_entity_poly.type
_entity_poly.pdbx_seq_one_letter_code
_entity_poly.pdbx_strand_id
1 'polypeptide(L)' 'GHGHGTFVAGLIAAAQNSPPFLDQFISRSSGSSGCPPVGLAPWADLFIFRVFTDQQVSYTSWFLDAFNYAISRRLHV' A
#
# COMPACT_ATOMS: atom_id res chain seq x y z
N GLY A 1 -8.02 5.84 13.10
CA GLY A 1 -8.58 4.93 12.08
C GLY A 1 -7.43 4.19 11.43
N HIS A 2 -7.39 2.86 11.54
CA HIS A 2 -6.31 2.03 11.02
C HIS A 2 -6.63 1.63 9.57
N GLY A 3 -5.64 1.69 8.67
CA GLY A 3 -5.75 1.12 7.32
C GLY A 3 -5.61 2.07 6.13
N HIS A 4 -5.36 3.37 6.34
CA HIS A 4 -5.12 4.29 5.21
C HIS A 4 -3.90 3.88 4.38
N GLY A 5 -2.78 3.54 5.04
CA GLY A 5 -1.58 3.07 4.34
C GLY A 5 -1.77 1.73 3.62
N THR A 6 -2.55 0.81 4.20
CA THR A 6 -2.80 -0.50 3.59
C THR A 6 -3.73 -0.38 2.37
N PHE A 7 -4.70 0.52 2.41
CA PHE A 7 -5.52 0.82 1.24
C PHE A 7 -4.67 1.36 0.07
N VAL A 8 -3.79 2.33 0.34
CA VAL A 8 -2.88 2.89 -0.68
C VAL A 8 -1.93 1.82 -1.21
N ALA A 9 -1.33 1.01 -0.34
CA ALA A 9 -0.45 -0.08 -0.76
C ALA A 9 -1.17 -1.12 -1.63
N GLY A 10 -2.42 -1.46 -1.30
CA GLY A 10 -3.26 -2.35 -2.11
C GLY A 10 -3.54 -1.79 -3.50
N LEU A 11 -3.86 -0.50 -3.61
CA LEU A 11 -4.07 0.14 -4.90
C LEU A 11 -2.81 0.11 -5.78
N ILE A 12 -1.62 0.22 -5.17
CA ILE A 12 -0.35 0.21 -5.90
C ILE A 12 0.06 -1.21 -6.30
N ALA A 13 0.13 -2.17 -5.37
CA ALA A 13 0.75 -3.46 -5.64
C ALA A 13 -0.03 -4.67 -5.07
N ALA A 14 -1.35 -4.60 -4.98
CA ALA A 14 -2.14 -5.80 -4.64
C ALA A 14 -1.83 -6.94 -5.61
N ALA A 15 -1.44 -8.09 -5.04
CA ALA A 15 -1.06 -9.27 -5.80
C ALA A 15 -2.27 -9.93 -6.47
N GLN A 16 -2.03 -10.48 -7.66
CA GLN A 16 -2.99 -11.24 -8.47
C GLN A 16 -3.50 -12.53 -7.78
N ASN A 17 -2.75 -13.07 -6.82
CA ASN A 17 -3.02 -14.35 -6.18
C ASN A 17 -3.35 -14.16 -4.69
N SER A 18 -4.29 -13.28 -4.37
CA SER A 18 -4.63 -12.98 -2.98
C SER A 18 -5.44 -14.12 -2.34
N PRO A 19 -5.19 -14.44 -1.05
CA PRO A 19 -5.96 -15.46 -0.34
C PRO A 19 -7.44 -15.04 -0.22
N PRO A 20 -8.38 -16.00 -0.25
CA PRO A 20 -9.83 -15.75 -0.38
C PRO A 20 -10.44 -14.88 0.73
N PHE A 21 -9.74 -14.64 1.85
CA PHE A 21 -10.22 -13.76 2.92
C PHE A 21 -10.22 -12.27 2.52
N LEU A 22 -9.42 -11.89 1.52
CA LEU A 22 -9.25 -10.48 1.11
C LEU A 22 -10.20 -10.06 -0.02
N ASP A 23 -10.84 -11.04 -0.67
CA ASP A 23 -11.79 -10.85 -1.78
C ASP A 23 -12.98 -9.97 -1.36
N GLN A 24 -13.47 -10.16 -0.12
CA GLN A 24 -14.68 -9.49 0.37
C GLN A 24 -14.49 -7.99 0.70
N PHE A 25 -13.26 -7.52 0.90
CA PHE A 25 -13.01 -6.11 1.25
C PHE A 25 -12.89 -5.21 0.03
N ILE A 26 -12.66 -5.76 -1.18
CA ILE A 26 -12.44 -4.98 -2.40
C ILE A 26 -13.54 -5.18 -3.47
N SER A 27 -14.44 -6.18 -3.34
CA SER A 27 -15.54 -6.44 -4.30
C SER A 27 -16.66 -5.39 -4.38
N ARG A 28 -16.49 -4.15 -3.89
CA ARG A 28 -17.48 -3.07 -4.10
C ARG A 28 -17.37 -2.38 -5.47
N SER A 29 -16.53 -2.90 -6.36
CA SER A 29 -16.52 -2.57 -7.79
C SER A 29 -16.98 -3.81 -8.57
N SER A 30 -18.22 -3.77 -9.03
CA SER A 30 -19.00 -4.83 -9.68
C SER A 30 -18.37 -5.44 -10.95
N GLY A 31 -18.40 -6.78 -11.04
CA GLY A 31 -18.53 -7.49 -12.32
C GLY A 31 -17.53 -8.62 -12.59
N SER A 32 -17.98 -9.87 -12.41
CA SER A 32 -17.44 -11.11 -12.97
C SER A 32 -16.14 -11.70 -12.39
N SER A 33 -16.24 -12.97 -11.99
CA SER A 33 -15.17 -13.95 -11.74
C SER A 33 -14.11 -13.60 -10.68
N GLY A 34 -14.41 -13.90 -9.41
CA GLY A 34 -13.54 -14.53 -8.39
C GLY A 34 -12.10 -14.06 -8.16
N CYS A 35 -11.68 -12.95 -8.74
CA CYS A 35 -10.31 -12.44 -8.66
C CYS A 35 -10.33 -11.03 -8.04
N PRO A 36 -9.63 -10.83 -6.92
CA PRO A 36 -9.45 -9.51 -6.34
C PRO A 36 -8.79 -8.56 -7.36
N PRO A 37 -9.14 -7.26 -7.36
CA PRO A 37 -8.56 -6.33 -8.31
C PRO A 37 -7.06 -6.22 -8.07
N VAL A 38 -6.31 -6.30 -9.17
CA VAL A 38 -4.86 -6.21 -9.20
C VAL A 38 -4.42 -4.78 -8.93
N GLY A 39 -3.31 -4.61 -8.21
CA GLY A 39 -2.68 -3.29 -8.05
C GLY A 39 -2.22 -2.74 -9.40
N LEU A 40 -1.94 -1.43 -9.46
CA LEU A 40 -1.40 -0.75 -10.65
C LEU A 40 -0.05 -1.34 -11.12
N ALA A 41 0.78 -1.78 -10.16
CA ALA A 41 2.08 -2.39 -10.35
C ALA A 41 2.21 -3.61 -9.43
N PRO A 42 1.56 -4.75 -9.75
CA PRO A 42 1.49 -5.92 -8.88
C PRO A 42 2.83 -6.66 -8.74
N TRP A 43 3.82 -6.33 -9.57
CA TRP A 43 5.18 -6.89 -9.53
C TRP A 43 6.20 -5.95 -8.87
N ALA A 44 5.79 -4.77 -8.41
CA ALA A 44 6.71 -3.85 -7.75
C ALA A 44 7.06 -4.33 -6.34
N ASP A 45 8.34 -4.23 -5.98
CA ASP A 45 8.79 -4.43 -4.60
C ASP A 45 8.38 -3.22 -3.75
N LEU A 46 7.50 -3.45 -2.76
CA LEU A 46 6.90 -2.38 -1.98
C LEU A 46 7.63 -2.18 -0.65
N PHE A 47 8.20 -1.00 -0.45
CA PHE A 47 8.85 -0.57 0.79
C PHE A 47 7.96 0.40 1.56
N ILE A 48 7.59 0.05 2.80
CA ILE A 48 6.65 0.85 3.62
C ILE A 48 7.41 1.57 4.73
N PHE A 49 7.35 2.90 4.72
CA PHE A 49 7.83 3.74 5.82
C PHE A 49 6.64 4.37 6.54
N ARG A 50 6.42 3.98 7.79
CA ARG A 50 5.34 4.54 8.61
C ARG A 50 5.79 5.87 9.22
N VAL A 51 5.31 6.98 8.64
CA VAL A 51 5.63 8.35 9.08
C VAL A 51 4.48 9.06 9.82
N PHE A 52 3.34 8.39 9.97
CA PHE A 52 2.17 8.89 10.69
C PHE A 52 1.89 8.07 11.96
N THR A 53 1.45 8.75 13.02
CA THR A 53 0.91 8.14 14.23
C THR A 53 -0.49 7.55 14.00
N ASP A 54 -1.04 6.82 14.96
CA ASP A 54 -2.42 6.29 14.89
C ASP A 54 -3.50 7.39 14.80
N GLN A 55 -3.15 8.61 15.22
CA GLN A 55 -3.97 9.82 15.11
C GLN A 55 -3.75 10.58 13.79
N GLN A 56 -3.02 10.00 12.83
CA GLN A 56 -2.73 10.60 11.51
C GLN A 56 -1.90 11.89 11.58
N VAL A 57 -1.16 12.09 12.66
CA VAL A 57 -0.22 13.20 12.81
C VAL A 57 1.17 12.75 12.35
N SER A 58 1.88 13.61 11.63
CA SER A 58 3.28 13.40 11.25
C SER A 58 4.13 14.59 11.62
N TYR A 59 5.42 14.34 11.88
CA TYR A 59 6.42 15.39 12.00
C TYR A 59 7.24 15.46 10.71
N THR A 60 7.58 16.67 10.28
CA THR A 60 8.39 16.89 9.07
C THR A 60 9.70 16.11 9.10
N SER A 61 10.33 15.97 10.28
CA SER A 61 11.56 15.21 10.46
C SER A 61 11.41 13.72 10.15
N TRP A 62 10.31 13.08 10.53
CA TRP A 62 10.07 11.66 10.24
C TRP A 62 9.88 11.39 8.75
N PHE A 63 9.25 12.32 8.03
CA PHE A 63 9.14 12.23 6.58
C PHE A 63 10.51 12.39 5.90
N LEU A 64 11.29 13.39 6.33
CA LEU A 64 12.63 13.63 5.77
C LEU A 64 13.57 12.45 6.02
N ASP A 65 13.52 11.83 7.20
CA ASP A 65 14.33 10.65 7.52
C ASP A 65 13.98 9.46 6.62
N ALA A 66 12.69 9.14 6.49
CA ALA A 66 12.22 8.08 5.60
C ALA A 66 12.60 8.34 4.13
N PHE A 67 12.47 9.59 3.68
CA PHE A 67 12.80 9.97 2.31
C PHE A 67 14.30 9.90 2.02
N ASN A 68 15.13 10.41 2.94
CA ASN A 68 16.58 10.30 2.85
C ASN A 68 17.02 8.83 2.82
N TYR A 69 16.40 7.98 3.64
CA TYR A 69 16.66 6.55 3.63
C TYR A 69 16.31 5.93 2.27
N ALA A 70 15.14 6.26 1.69
CA ALA A 70 14.72 5.76 0.38
C ALA A 70 15.70 6.15 -0.74
N ILE A 71 16.18 7.39 -0.76
CA ILE A 71 17.20 7.84 -1.72
C ILE A 71 18.52 7.10 -1.50
N SER A 72 18.97 6.94 -0.25
CA SER A 72 20.21 6.24 0.06
C SER A 72 20.20 4.78 -0.42
N ARG A 73 19.02 4.16 -0.41
CA ARG A 73 18.76 2.80 -0.90
C ARG A 73 18.47 2.73 -2.41
N ARG A 74 18.40 3.87 -3.11
CA ARG A 74 18.07 3.98 -4.53
C ARG A 74 16.73 3.32 -4.87
N LEU A 75 15.72 3.56 -4.04
CA LEU A 75 14.37 3.07 -4.32
C LEU A 75 13.75 3.82 -5.51
N HIS A 76 12.98 3.10 -6.31
CA HIS A 76 12.25 3.61 -7.47
C HIS A 76 10.74 3.65 -7.19
N VAL A 77 10.02 4.49 -7.93
CA VAL A 77 8.56 4.66 -7.85
C VAL A 77 7.93 4.26 -9.16
#